data_AF-A0A8T0N2S1-F1
#
_entry.id   AF-A0A8T0N2S1-F1
#
_cell.length_a   1.000
_cell.length_b   1.000
_cell.length_c   1.000
_cell.angle_alpha   90.00
_cell.angle_beta   90.00
_cell.angle_gamma   90.00
#
_symmetry.space_group_name_H-M   'P 1'
#
loop_
_entity.id
_entity.type
_entity.pdbx_description
1 polymer ?
#
loop_
_entity_poly.entity_id
_entity_poly.type
_entity_poly.pdbx_seq_one_letter_code
_entity_poly.pdbx_strand_id
1 'polypeptide(L)'
;MFHRLRVVASATGEIVREADFTQQGKRGALEIRCVRRDLLLQALEGELPKGTIRYSSKIVSIEEDGNIKILQLADGSVLRAKVLIGCDGINSVVAKWLGLAKPSYSGRSAARGLAHYPDGHGFEPKFLMFIGNGFRSGMLPCNRTEIYWFFTWTPSEHDKGADESAAKMKQFVLDKLRGSKVPQEALAVIDKSEMSDVLAAPLRFRPPLSLVTGSISKGNVCVAGDALHPMTPDLGQGGCSALEDGVVLARCLGEALAVKDAKGGSAEKERIEAGLRQYARIRRWRSVELIATAYTIGFIQQSDNAIVSFLRDKFLSGVLAGRLLKMADYDCGAL
;
A
#
# COMPACT_ATOMS: atom_id res chain seq x y z
N MET A 1 15.93 1.62 10.17
CA MET A 1 15.10 2.83 10.39
C MET A 1 15.74 3.95 9.60
N PHE A 2 14.94 4.78 8.93
CA PHE A 2 15.45 6.00 8.31
C PHE A 2 14.79 7.20 8.96
N HIS A 3 15.54 8.29 9.06
CA HIS A 3 15.12 9.45 9.84
C HIS A 3 15.03 10.73 9.00
N ARG A 4 15.45 10.71 7.74
CA ARG A 4 15.29 11.86 6.84
C ARG A 4 14.76 11.45 5.48
N LEU A 5 14.00 12.34 4.86
CA LEU A 5 13.66 12.33 3.45
C LEU A 5 14.43 13.44 2.75
N ARG A 6 15.10 13.09 1.64
CA ARG A 6 15.69 14.05 0.72
C ARG A 6 15.04 13.89 -0.65
N VAL A 7 14.47 14.97 -1.16
CA VAL A 7 13.84 15.03 -2.48
C VAL A 7 14.70 15.88 -3.40
N VAL A 8 15.09 15.32 -4.53
CA VAL A 8 15.97 15.92 -5.54
C VAL A 8 15.18 16.09 -6.83
N ALA A 9 15.27 17.27 -7.45
CA ALA A 9 14.73 17.51 -8.78
C ALA A 9 15.61 16.79 -9.80
N SER A 10 15.05 15.82 -10.53
CA SER A 10 15.79 15.04 -11.52
C SER A 10 16.31 15.88 -12.70
N ALA A 11 15.69 17.03 -12.99
CA ALA A 11 16.11 17.91 -14.08
C ALA A 11 17.37 18.72 -13.76
N THR A 12 17.56 19.13 -12.50
CA THR A 12 18.65 20.04 -12.08
C THR A 12 19.66 19.38 -11.15
N GLY A 13 19.27 18.32 -10.44
CA GLY A 13 20.06 17.70 -9.38
C GLY A 13 20.00 18.46 -8.05
N GLU A 14 19.23 19.55 -7.99
CA GLU A 14 19.10 20.36 -6.78
C GLU A 14 18.20 19.67 -5.74
N ILE A 15 18.55 19.86 -4.46
CA ILE A 15 17.72 19.43 -3.35
C ILE A 15 16.51 20.37 -3.29
N VAL A 16 15.33 19.84 -3.61
CA VAL A 16 14.05 20.54 -3.54
C VAL A 16 13.54 20.56 -2.10
N ARG A 17 13.79 19.47 -1.36
CA ARG A 17 13.34 19.35 0.03
C ARG A 17 14.25 18.41 0.82
N GLU A 18 14.50 18.80 2.06
CA GLU A 18 14.95 17.89 3.10
C GLU A 18 13.95 17.97 4.25
N ALA A 19 13.56 16.81 4.79
CA ALA A 19 12.63 16.71 5.92
C ALA A 19 13.18 15.70 6.92
N ASP A 20 13.13 16.06 8.19
CA ASP A 20 13.45 15.16 9.29
C ASP A 20 12.17 14.50 9.82
N PHE A 21 12.26 13.19 10.01
CA PHE A 21 11.20 12.32 10.50
C PHE A 21 11.35 11.99 12.00
N THR A 22 12.38 12.49 12.70
CA THR A 22 12.50 12.37 14.16
C THR A 22 11.52 13.26 14.95
N GLN A 23 10.42 13.67 14.33
CA GLN A 23 9.42 14.51 14.98
C GLN A 23 8.60 13.69 15.97
N GLN A 24 8.13 14.33 17.04
CA GLN A 24 7.12 13.72 17.90
C GLN A 24 5.76 13.77 17.21
N GLY A 25 5.11 12.61 17.10
CA GLY A 25 3.69 12.50 16.80
C GLY A 25 2.86 12.73 18.06
N LYS A 26 1.54 12.62 17.93
CA LYS A 26 0.59 12.78 19.04
C LYS A 26 0.82 11.78 20.18
N ARG A 27 1.53 10.68 19.92
CA ARG A 27 1.71 9.55 20.84
C ARG A 27 3.16 9.17 21.13
N GLY A 28 4.11 10.05 20.81
CA GLY A 28 5.53 9.83 21.05
C GLY A 28 6.39 10.00 19.79
N ALA A 29 7.63 9.53 19.85
CA ALA A 29 8.55 9.63 18.71
C ALA A 29 8.00 8.83 17.51
N LEU A 30 7.93 9.47 16.34
CA LEU A 30 7.58 8.78 15.11
C LEU A 30 8.74 7.91 14.63
N GLU A 31 8.39 6.74 14.13
CA GLU A 31 9.34 5.78 13.60
C GLU A 31 8.91 5.34 12.21
N ILE A 32 9.85 5.40 11.25
CA ILE A 32 9.60 4.97 9.88
C ILE A 32 10.64 3.91 9.46
N ARG A 33 10.14 2.79 8.94
CA ARG A 33 10.96 1.66 8.49
C ARG A 33 10.55 1.20 7.10
N CYS A 34 11.54 0.92 6.25
CA CYS A 34 11.36 -0.08 5.21
C CYS A 34 11.50 -1.46 5.86
N VAL A 35 10.55 -2.34 5.64
CA VAL A 35 10.61 -3.73 6.07
C VAL A 35 10.36 -4.60 4.85
N ARG A 36 11.13 -5.68 4.71
CA ARG A 36 10.85 -6.66 3.67
C ARG A 36 9.49 -7.30 3.90
N ARG A 37 8.69 -7.41 2.83
CA ARG A 37 7.32 -7.91 2.90
C ARG A 37 7.25 -9.34 3.44
N ASP A 38 8.16 -10.21 3.02
CA ASP A 38 8.20 -11.61 3.44
C ASP A 38 8.50 -11.75 4.94
N LEU A 39 9.48 -11.00 5.45
CA LEU A 39 9.81 -10.98 6.89
C LEU A 39 8.65 -10.45 7.73
N LEU A 40 7.97 -9.38 7.28
CA LEU A 40 6.79 -8.87 7.97
C LEU A 40 5.67 -9.92 8.02
N LEU A 41 5.41 -10.61 6.92
CA LEU A 41 4.38 -11.65 6.86
C LEU A 41 4.74 -12.85 7.76
N GLN A 42 6.00 -13.29 7.75
CA GLN A 42 6.48 -14.37 8.62
C GLN A 42 6.34 -14.00 10.10
N ALA A 43 6.66 -12.76 10.48
CA ALA A 43 6.49 -12.28 11.84
C ALA A 43 5.00 -12.30 12.25
N LEU A 44 4.10 -11.78 11.40
CA LEU A 44 2.66 -11.79 11.67
C LEU A 44 2.07 -13.21 11.73
N GLU A 45 2.54 -14.10 10.86
CA GLU A 45 2.15 -15.51 10.86
C GLU A 45 2.59 -16.23 12.14
N GLY A 46 3.81 -15.96 12.62
CA GLY A 46 4.37 -16.56 13.83
C GLY A 46 3.59 -16.24 15.12
N GLU A 47 2.86 -15.12 15.14
CA GLU A 47 2.00 -14.72 16.26
C GLU A 47 0.63 -15.41 16.26
N LEU A 48 0.28 -16.16 15.20
CA LEU A 48 -1.01 -16.83 15.10
C LEU A 48 -0.96 -18.23 15.73
N PRO A 49 -2.04 -18.67 16.41
CA PRO A 49 -2.14 -20.05 16.87
C PRO A 49 -1.97 -21.07 15.74
N LYS A 50 -1.37 -22.22 16.07
CA LYS A 50 -1.24 -23.32 15.10
C LYS A 50 -2.62 -23.72 14.57
N GLY A 51 -2.71 -23.89 13.24
CA GLY A 51 -3.95 -24.25 12.55
C GLY A 51 -4.86 -23.08 12.17
N THR A 52 -4.51 -21.83 12.50
CA THR A 52 -5.29 -20.66 12.07
C THR A 52 -5.28 -20.44 10.55
N ILE A 53 -4.15 -20.72 9.88
CA ILE A 53 -4.01 -20.51 8.43
C ILE A 53 -4.22 -21.82 7.67
N ARG A 54 -5.07 -21.77 6.63
CA ARG A 54 -5.20 -22.83 5.63
C ARG A 54 -4.73 -22.30 4.27
N TYR A 55 -3.54 -22.72 3.84
CA TYR A 55 -2.98 -22.34 2.54
C TYR A 55 -3.73 -23.02 1.38
N SER A 56 -3.43 -22.58 0.15
CA SER A 56 -3.99 -23.14 -1.09
C SER A 56 -5.52 -23.17 -1.17
N SER A 57 -6.19 -22.28 -0.42
CA SER A 57 -7.64 -22.23 -0.27
C SER A 57 -8.25 -21.05 -1.02
N LYS A 58 -8.13 -21.05 -2.35
CA LYS A 58 -8.60 -19.94 -3.20
C LYS A 58 -10.13 -19.92 -3.28
N ILE A 59 -10.75 -18.86 -2.74
CA ILE A 59 -12.20 -18.62 -2.88
C ILE A 59 -12.51 -18.19 -4.32
N VAL A 60 -13.55 -18.77 -4.93
CA VAL A 60 -13.98 -18.45 -6.31
C VAL A 60 -15.38 -17.88 -6.38
N SER A 61 -16.28 -18.25 -5.45
CA SER A 61 -17.61 -17.66 -5.33
C SER A 61 -18.08 -17.62 -3.88
N ILE A 62 -19.07 -16.75 -3.65
CA ILE A 62 -19.68 -16.51 -2.34
C ILE A 62 -21.19 -16.60 -2.52
N GLU A 63 -21.81 -17.51 -1.79
CA GLU A 63 -23.25 -17.69 -1.70
C GLU A 63 -23.71 -17.40 -0.27
N GLU A 64 -25.01 -17.15 -0.12
CA GLU A 64 -25.63 -16.82 1.15
C GLU A 64 -26.74 -17.82 1.45
N ASP A 65 -26.67 -18.44 2.64
CA ASP A 65 -27.67 -19.36 3.18
C ASP A 65 -28.05 -18.86 4.57
N GLY A 66 -29.11 -18.04 4.61
CA GLY A 66 -29.53 -17.31 5.79
C GLY A 66 -28.39 -16.45 6.37
N ASN A 67 -27.89 -16.84 7.54
CA ASN A 67 -26.84 -16.10 8.24
C ASN A 67 -25.42 -16.62 7.96
N ILE A 68 -25.29 -17.68 7.17
CA ILE A 68 -24.00 -18.30 6.86
C ILE A 68 -23.58 -17.93 5.46
N LYS A 69 -22.29 -17.62 5.29
CA LYS A 69 -21.66 -17.43 3.98
C LYS A 69 -21.04 -18.75 3.55
N ILE A 70 -21.44 -19.19 2.36
CA ILE A 70 -20.95 -20.42 1.73
C ILE A 70 -19.89 -20.00 0.72
N LEU A 71 -18.64 -20.39 0.96
CA LEU A 71 -17.49 -20.05 0.14
C LEU A 71 -17.12 -21.28 -0.69
N GLN A 72 -17.26 -21.18 -2.00
CA GLN A 72 -16.77 -22.21 -2.91
C GLN A 72 -15.27 -21.99 -3.15
N LEU A 73 -14.48 -23.04 -2.97
CA LEU A 73 -13.04 -23.02 -3.22
C LEU A 73 -12.73 -23.56 -4.62
N ALA A 74 -11.56 -23.19 -5.15
CA ALA A 74 -11.11 -23.60 -6.47
C ALA A 74 -10.89 -25.12 -6.60
N ASP A 75 -10.68 -25.82 -5.48
CA ASP A 75 -10.56 -27.29 -5.42
C ASP A 75 -11.93 -28.00 -5.35
N GLY A 76 -13.03 -27.26 -5.41
CA GLY A 76 -14.41 -27.78 -5.29
C GLY A 76 -14.89 -27.97 -3.85
N SER A 77 -14.04 -27.74 -2.85
CA SER A 77 -14.46 -27.81 -1.45
C SER A 77 -15.23 -26.56 -1.01
N VAL A 78 -15.98 -26.68 0.09
CA VAL A 78 -16.86 -25.64 0.60
C VAL A 78 -16.45 -25.24 2.02
N LEU A 79 -16.37 -23.93 2.28
CA LEU A 79 -16.25 -23.38 3.63
C LEU A 79 -17.53 -22.65 4.04
N ARG A 80 -17.89 -22.76 5.31
CA ARG A 80 -19.05 -22.06 5.90
C ARG A 80 -18.55 -21.07 6.93
N ALA A 81 -18.93 -19.80 6.80
CA ALA A 81 -18.45 -18.73 7.66
C ALA A 81 -19.62 -17.93 8.27
N LYS A 82 -19.55 -17.69 9.59
CA LYS A 82 -20.45 -16.77 10.31
C LYS A 82 -20.09 -15.31 10.11
N VAL A 83 -18.83 -15.01 9.77
CA VAL A 83 -18.32 -13.67 9.47
C VAL A 83 -17.30 -13.84 8.35
N LEU A 84 -17.38 -12.99 7.33
CA LEU A 84 -16.44 -12.97 6.21
C LEU A 84 -15.77 -11.61 6.11
N ILE A 85 -14.45 -11.58 6.27
CA ILE A 85 -13.63 -10.38 6.06
C ILE A 85 -12.79 -10.60 4.80
N GLY A 86 -13.10 -9.89 3.73
CA GLY A 86 -12.34 -9.94 2.48
C GLY A 86 -11.04 -9.17 2.58
N CYS A 87 -9.93 -9.91 2.71
CA CYS A 87 -8.56 -9.39 2.64
C CYS A 87 -7.82 -9.91 1.39
N ASP A 88 -8.55 -10.24 0.33
CA ASP A 88 -8.13 -10.95 -0.88
C ASP A 88 -7.56 -10.03 -1.98
N GLY A 89 -7.10 -8.84 -1.57
CA GLY A 89 -6.30 -7.94 -2.39
C GLY A 89 -7.08 -7.19 -3.48
N ILE A 90 -6.33 -6.56 -4.38
CA ILE A 90 -6.89 -5.65 -5.39
C ILE A 90 -7.89 -6.30 -6.37
N ASN A 91 -7.81 -7.62 -6.56
CA ASN A 91 -8.71 -8.38 -7.44
C ASN A 91 -9.82 -9.10 -6.64
N SER A 92 -10.20 -8.54 -5.50
CA SER A 92 -11.08 -9.17 -4.50
C SER A 92 -12.41 -9.68 -5.06
N VAL A 93 -12.70 -10.96 -4.77
CA VAL A 93 -14.00 -11.62 -4.98
C VAL A 93 -15.02 -11.09 -3.99
N VAL A 94 -14.61 -10.80 -2.75
CA VAL A 94 -15.51 -10.28 -1.69
C VAL A 94 -15.96 -8.86 -2.01
N ALA A 95 -15.05 -7.99 -2.48
CA ALA A 95 -15.38 -6.63 -2.91
C ALA A 95 -16.34 -6.64 -4.10
N LYS A 96 -16.14 -7.57 -5.04
CA LYS A 96 -17.06 -7.78 -6.16
C LYS A 96 -18.45 -8.20 -5.66
N TRP A 97 -18.53 -9.13 -4.71
CA TRP A 97 -19.79 -9.58 -4.12
C TRP A 97 -20.53 -8.44 -3.39
N LEU A 98 -19.79 -7.54 -2.72
CA LEU A 98 -20.34 -6.33 -2.12
C LEU A 98 -20.76 -5.24 -3.14
N GLY A 99 -20.46 -5.44 -4.43
CA GLY A 99 -20.76 -4.47 -5.48
C GLY A 99 -19.83 -3.26 -5.50
N LEU A 100 -18.64 -3.35 -4.90
CA LEU A 100 -17.65 -2.26 -4.96
C LEU A 100 -17.11 -2.10 -6.39
N ALA A 101 -16.84 -0.85 -6.77
CA ALA A 101 -16.26 -0.54 -8.07
C ALA A 101 -14.89 -1.24 -8.25
N LYS A 102 -14.65 -1.72 -9.48
CA LYS A 102 -13.37 -2.29 -9.86
C LYS A 102 -12.27 -1.22 -9.77
N PRO A 103 -11.03 -1.58 -9.38
CA PRO A 103 -9.91 -0.67 -9.45
C PRO A 103 -9.66 -0.19 -10.88
N SER A 104 -9.37 1.10 -11.03
CA SER A 104 -9.00 1.75 -12.27
C SER A 104 -7.49 1.77 -12.45
N TYR A 105 -7.01 1.69 -13.68
CA TYR A 105 -5.62 1.95 -14.03
C TYR A 105 -5.29 3.43 -13.84
N SER A 106 -4.16 3.75 -13.22
CA SER A 106 -3.75 5.13 -12.96
C SER A 106 -2.98 5.77 -14.12
N GLY A 107 -2.79 5.05 -15.24
CA GLY A 107 -1.93 5.51 -16.34
C GLY A 107 -0.42 5.36 -16.06
N ARG A 108 -0.03 4.69 -14.96
CA ARG A 108 1.38 4.60 -14.52
C ARG A 108 1.76 3.17 -14.19
N SER A 109 3.04 2.85 -14.33
CA SER A 109 3.63 1.57 -13.95
C SER A 109 4.72 1.77 -12.91
N ALA A 110 5.06 0.68 -12.21
CA ALA A 110 6.15 0.66 -11.24
C ALA A 110 7.04 -0.56 -11.41
N ALA A 111 8.35 -0.32 -11.37
CA ALA A 111 9.41 -1.30 -11.23
C ALA A 111 10.07 -1.13 -9.86
N ARG A 112 10.62 -2.21 -9.31
CA ARG A 112 11.20 -2.23 -7.96
C ARG A 112 12.18 -3.38 -7.84
N GLY A 113 13.18 -3.17 -7.00
CA GLY A 113 14.23 -4.15 -6.77
C GLY A 113 14.87 -3.98 -5.40
N LEU A 114 15.73 -4.94 -5.08
CA LEU A 114 16.48 -4.98 -3.84
C LEU A 114 17.96 -5.16 -4.16
N ALA A 115 18.78 -4.24 -3.69
CA ALA A 115 20.23 -4.33 -3.82
C ALA A 115 20.83 -4.92 -2.54
N HIS A 116 21.62 -5.98 -2.71
CA HIS A 116 22.25 -6.68 -1.60
C HIS A 116 23.74 -6.33 -1.50
N TYR A 117 24.17 -5.96 -0.29
CA TYR A 117 25.51 -5.58 0.10
C TYR A 117 25.92 -6.44 1.30
N PRO A 118 26.54 -7.62 1.08
CA PRO A 118 26.86 -8.56 2.16
C PRO A 118 27.67 -7.94 3.30
N ASP A 119 28.64 -7.07 2.95
CA ASP A 119 29.53 -6.41 3.92
C ASP A 119 28.91 -5.13 4.53
N GLY A 120 27.72 -4.75 4.08
CA GLY A 120 27.04 -3.52 4.45
C GLY A 120 27.07 -2.48 3.33
N HIS A 121 25.99 -1.70 3.24
CA HIS A 121 25.78 -0.80 2.10
C HIS A 121 26.45 0.58 2.26
N GLY A 122 26.82 0.99 3.47
CA GLY A 122 27.49 2.29 3.74
C GLY A 122 26.62 3.55 3.57
N PHE A 123 25.49 3.48 2.87
CA PHE A 123 24.51 4.59 2.79
C PHE A 123 24.00 5.07 4.15
N GLU A 124 23.75 6.37 4.24
CA GLU A 124 23.07 6.96 5.39
C GLU A 124 21.61 6.45 5.51
N PRO A 125 21.03 6.44 6.72
CA PRO A 125 19.63 6.06 6.96
C PRO A 125 18.65 7.15 6.49
N LYS A 126 18.64 7.41 5.18
CA LYS A 126 17.81 8.42 4.50
C LYS A 126 16.96 7.77 3.42
N PHE A 127 15.75 8.29 3.24
CA PHE A 127 14.96 8.05 2.04
C PHE A 127 15.35 9.10 1.00
N LEU A 128 16.00 8.67 -0.08
CA LEU A 128 16.35 9.52 -1.21
C LEU A 128 15.31 9.35 -2.33
N MET A 129 14.75 10.46 -2.81
CA MET A 129 13.71 10.49 -3.82
C MET A 129 14.06 11.45 -4.95
N PHE A 130 13.82 11.03 -6.19
CA PHE A 130 14.02 11.80 -7.42
C PHE A 130 12.68 11.99 -8.11
N ILE A 131 12.35 13.24 -8.45
CA ILE A 131 11.05 13.63 -9.06
C ILE A 131 11.25 14.48 -10.32
N GLY A 132 10.32 14.40 -11.26
CA GLY A 132 10.38 15.05 -12.57
C GLY A 132 10.87 14.14 -13.70
N ASN A 133 11.03 14.68 -14.90
CA ASN A 133 11.43 13.94 -16.11
C ASN A 133 10.54 12.71 -16.43
N GLY A 134 9.27 12.76 -16.02
CA GLY A 134 8.24 11.79 -16.36
C GLY A 134 8.26 10.57 -15.47
N PHE A 135 9.12 10.58 -14.44
CA PHE A 135 9.26 9.49 -13.49
C PHE A 135 9.29 9.98 -12.04
N ARG A 136 9.15 9.01 -11.13
CA ARG A 136 9.62 9.12 -9.75
C ARG A 136 10.50 7.93 -9.46
N SER A 137 11.66 8.17 -8.89
CA SER A 137 12.52 7.11 -8.38
C SER A 137 12.82 7.36 -6.91
N GLY A 138 13.14 6.31 -6.18
CA GLY A 138 13.64 6.48 -4.83
C GLY A 138 14.29 5.23 -4.31
N MET A 139 15.10 5.42 -3.27
CA MET A 139 15.75 4.34 -2.55
C MET A 139 15.85 4.63 -1.07
N LEU A 140 15.85 3.55 -0.29
CA LEU A 140 15.96 3.62 1.16
C LEU A 140 16.53 2.31 1.71
N PRO A 141 17.33 2.38 2.79
CA PRO A 141 17.76 1.18 3.51
C PRO A 141 16.60 0.44 4.17
N CYS A 142 16.55 -0.88 3.97
CA CYS A 142 15.65 -1.75 4.72
C CYS A 142 16.35 -2.38 5.93
N ASN A 143 17.63 -2.71 5.78
CA ASN A 143 18.53 -3.10 6.86
C ASN A 143 19.98 -2.78 6.47
N ARG A 144 20.96 -3.24 7.28
CA ARG A 144 22.40 -2.97 7.08
C ARG A 144 22.94 -3.42 5.72
N THR A 145 22.35 -4.45 5.12
CA THR A 145 22.85 -5.12 3.92
C THR A 145 21.94 -4.95 2.70
N GLU A 146 20.75 -4.36 2.86
CA GLU A 146 19.76 -4.31 1.78
C GLU A 146 19.22 -2.88 1.57
N ILE A 147 19.27 -2.42 0.32
CA ILE A 147 18.65 -1.17 -0.14
C ILE A 147 17.48 -1.50 -1.06
N TYR A 148 16.27 -1.06 -0.71
CA TYR A 148 15.12 -1.11 -1.61
C TYR A 148 15.12 0.10 -2.51
N TRP A 149 14.75 -0.10 -3.77
CA TRP A 149 14.51 0.99 -4.71
C TRP A 149 13.21 0.76 -5.50
N PHE A 150 12.65 1.86 -5.98
CA PHE A 150 11.51 1.85 -6.89
C PHE A 150 11.69 2.86 -8.01
N PHE A 151 10.96 2.63 -9.10
CA PHE A 151 10.85 3.52 -10.24
C PHE A 151 9.42 3.48 -10.74
N THR A 152 8.76 4.64 -10.81
CA THR A 152 7.40 4.79 -11.36
C THR A 152 7.44 5.72 -12.56
N TRP A 153 6.75 5.36 -13.64
CA TRP A 153 6.71 6.16 -14.87
C TRP A 153 5.35 6.01 -15.56
N THR A 154 5.10 6.86 -16.56
CA THR A 154 3.97 6.75 -17.46
C THR A 154 4.44 5.99 -18.69
N PRO A 155 3.98 4.75 -18.93
CA PRO A 155 4.39 4.00 -20.11
C PRO A 155 4.02 4.73 -21.41
N SER A 156 4.92 4.64 -22.39
CA SER A 156 4.76 5.17 -23.74
C SER A 156 5.06 4.09 -24.78
N GLU A 157 4.70 4.34 -26.04
CA GLU A 157 4.99 3.42 -27.15
C GLU A 157 6.49 3.11 -27.32
N HIS A 158 7.36 4.03 -26.88
CA HIS A 158 8.82 3.85 -26.90
C HIS A 158 9.33 2.89 -25.81
N ASP A 159 8.52 2.57 -24.81
CA ASP A 159 8.92 1.70 -23.70
C ASP A 159 8.55 0.22 -23.96
N LYS A 160 7.99 -0.11 -25.14
CA LYS A 160 7.62 -1.49 -25.51
C LYS A 160 8.84 -2.41 -25.46
N GLY A 161 8.66 -3.58 -24.83
CA GLY A 161 9.70 -4.59 -24.68
C GLY A 161 10.61 -4.39 -23.47
N ALA A 162 10.48 -3.29 -22.71
CA ALA A 162 11.22 -3.08 -21.48
C ALA A 162 10.94 -4.16 -20.44
N ASP A 163 9.72 -4.69 -20.38
CA ASP A 163 9.26 -5.70 -19.43
C ASP A 163 9.42 -7.15 -19.92
N GLU A 164 10.13 -7.39 -21.03
CA GLU A 164 10.39 -8.75 -21.53
C GLU A 164 11.37 -9.54 -20.66
N SER A 165 12.24 -8.85 -19.89
CA SER A 165 13.14 -9.50 -18.94
C SER A 165 13.59 -8.55 -17.83
N ALA A 166 14.05 -9.11 -16.72
CA ALA A 166 14.67 -8.36 -15.63
C ALA A 166 15.83 -7.48 -16.09
N ALA A 167 16.68 -8.00 -16.99
CA ALA A 167 17.80 -7.26 -17.53
C ALA A 167 17.35 -6.06 -18.37
N LYS A 168 16.36 -6.23 -19.25
CA LYS A 168 15.80 -5.14 -20.07
C LYS A 168 15.12 -4.08 -19.22
N MET A 169 14.35 -4.46 -18.21
CA MET A 169 13.69 -3.51 -17.33
C MET A 169 14.71 -2.73 -16.49
N LYS A 170 15.73 -3.41 -15.96
CA LYS A 170 16.83 -2.74 -15.25
C LYS A 170 17.53 -1.73 -16.17
N GLN A 171 17.85 -2.14 -17.40
CA GLN A 171 18.52 -1.27 -18.38
C GLN A 171 17.66 -0.06 -18.72
N PHE A 172 16.36 -0.27 -18.97
CA PHE A 172 15.39 0.79 -19.20
C PHE A 172 15.36 1.83 -18.06
N VAL A 173 15.31 1.37 -16.81
CA VAL A 173 15.33 2.26 -15.63
C VAL A 173 16.66 3.03 -15.58
N LEU A 174 17.80 2.35 -15.75
CA LEU A 174 19.12 2.98 -15.75
C LEU A 174 19.25 4.05 -16.84
N ASP A 175 18.74 3.80 -18.04
CA ASP A 175 18.85 4.75 -19.16
C ASP A 175 18.00 6.01 -18.92
N LYS A 176 16.79 5.87 -18.38
CA LYS A 176 15.97 7.04 -17.97
C LYS A 176 16.68 7.88 -16.89
N LEU A 177 17.29 7.22 -15.90
CA LEU A 177 17.99 7.93 -14.81
C LEU A 177 19.29 8.58 -15.29
N ARG A 178 20.06 7.94 -16.17
CA ARG A 178 21.28 8.51 -16.80
C ARG A 178 20.97 9.72 -17.67
N GLY A 179 19.79 9.74 -18.30
CA GLY A 179 19.29 10.91 -19.02
C GLY A 179 18.92 12.10 -18.13
N SER A 180 19.06 11.98 -16.81
CA SER A 180 18.67 12.97 -15.80
C SER A 180 19.84 13.31 -14.87
N LYS A 181 19.68 14.28 -13.98
CA LYS A 181 20.67 14.70 -12.97
C LYS A 181 20.58 13.86 -11.68
N VAL A 182 20.44 12.55 -11.83
CA VAL A 182 20.41 11.60 -10.71
C VAL A 182 21.85 11.19 -10.35
N PRO A 183 22.25 11.19 -9.06
CA PRO A 183 23.61 10.85 -8.64
C PRO A 183 24.05 9.43 -9.03
N GLN A 184 25.35 9.24 -9.27
CA GLN A 184 25.92 7.94 -9.65
C GLN A 184 25.69 6.85 -8.58
N GLU A 185 25.67 7.21 -7.30
CA GLU A 185 25.36 6.30 -6.19
C GLU A 185 23.98 5.65 -6.35
N ALA A 186 23.00 6.39 -6.88
CA ALA A 186 21.66 5.90 -7.09
C ALA A 186 21.59 4.88 -8.24
N LEU A 187 22.34 5.15 -9.31
CA LEU A 187 22.49 4.22 -10.44
C LEU A 187 23.17 2.93 -9.99
N ALA A 188 24.21 3.01 -9.15
CA ALA A 188 24.93 1.85 -8.63
C ALA A 188 24.05 0.91 -7.80
N VAL A 189 23.10 1.43 -7.02
CA VAL A 189 22.11 0.61 -6.30
C VAL A 189 21.28 -0.22 -7.27
N ILE A 190 20.78 0.37 -8.33
CA ILE A 190 19.92 -0.31 -9.31
C ILE A 190 20.73 -1.34 -10.10
N ASP A 191 21.95 -0.98 -10.51
CA ASP A 191 22.85 -1.87 -11.25
C ASP A 191 23.15 -3.17 -10.48
N LYS A 192 23.48 -3.02 -9.19
CA LYS A 192 23.78 -4.14 -8.26
C LYS A 192 22.54 -4.93 -7.84
N SER A 193 21.34 -4.43 -8.09
CA SER A 193 20.10 -5.05 -7.58
C SER A 193 19.68 -6.29 -8.34
N GLU A 194 18.99 -7.19 -7.66
CA GLU A 194 18.16 -8.18 -8.30
C GLU A 194 16.74 -7.64 -8.42
N MET A 195 16.16 -7.84 -9.61
CA MET A 195 14.77 -7.46 -9.90
C MET A 195 13.87 -8.64 -9.57
N SER A 196 12.69 -8.39 -9.00
CA SER A 196 11.70 -9.44 -8.72
C SER A 196 11.10 -10.03 -10.00
N ASP A 197 10.46 -11.20 -9.91
CA ASP A 197 9.66 -11.81 -10.99
C ASP A 197 8.65 -10.85 -11.62
N VAL A 198 8.07 -9.95 -10.82
CA VAL A 198 7.22 -8.87 -11.32
C VAL A 198 8.09 -7.72 -11.80
N LEU A 199 8.38 -7.72 -13.10
CA LEU A 199 9.26 -6.76 -13.76
C LEU A 199 8.69 -5.34 -13.75
N ALA A 200 7.40 -5.21 -14.07
CA ALA A 200 6.63 -3.98 -13.96
C ALA A 200 5.19 -4.29 -13.55
N ALA A 201 4.65 -3.51 -12.62
CA ALA A 201 3.26 -3.62 -12.19
C ALA A 201 2.48 -2.36 -12.60
N PRO A 202 1.37 -2.50 -13.36
CA PRO A 202 0.49 -1.36 -13.60
C PRO A 202 -0.12 -0.90 -12.27
N LEU A 203 -0.01 0.39 -12.00
CA LEU A 203 -0.56 0.99 -10.79
C LEU A 203 -2.07 1.15 -10.95
N ARG A 204 -2.80 0.56 -10.01
CA ARG A 204 -4.26 0.56 -9.99
C ARG A 204 -4.75 1.08 -8.65
N PHE A 205 -5.90 1.73 -8.65
CA PHE A 205 -6.51 2.31 -7.46
C PHE A 205 -8.02 2.26 -7.55
N ARG A 206 -8.73 2.27 -6.42
CA ARG A 206 -10.18 2.41 -6.44
C ARG A 206 -10.59 3.88 -6.49
N PRO A 207 -11.40 4.35 -7.46
CA PRO A 207 -11.82 5.75 -7.50
C PRO A 207 -12.44 6.20 -6.16
N PRO A 208 -11.91 7.24 -5.49
CA PRO A 208 -12.36 7.61 -4.14
C PRO A 208 -13.87 7.88 -4.04
N LEU A 209 -14.46 8.49 -5.05
CA LEU A 209 -15.90 8.77 -5.10
C LEU A 209 -16.76 7.49 -5.06
N SER A 210 -16.25 6.36 -5.57
CA SER A 210 -16.97 5.09 -5.50
C SER A 210 -17.09 4.54 -4.07
N LEU A 211 -16.21 4.94 -3.14
CA LEU A 211 -16.26 4.52 -1.75
C LEU A 211 -17.20 5.38 -0.88
N VAL A 212 -17.57 6.57 -1.36
CA VAL A 212 -18.52 7.45 -0.66
C VAL A 212 -19.88 6.75 -0.57
N THR A 213 -20.33 6.13 -1.65
CA THR A 213 -21.61 5.40 -1.74
C THR A 213 -21.45 3.88 -1.73
N GLY A 214 -20.22 3.37 -1.90
CA GLY A 214 -19.93 1.94 -1.94
C GLY A 214 -20.21 1.21 -0.63
N SER A 215 -20.66 -0.04 -0.77
CA SER A 215 -20.89 -0.95 0.35
C SER A 215 -19.58 -1.57 0.82
N ILE A 216 -19.02 -1.06 1.91
CA ILE A 216 -17.82 -1.62 2.57
C ILE A 216 -18.17 -2.86 3.41
N SER A 217 -19.42 -2.93 3.87
CA SER A 217 -19.96 -4.03 4.67
C SER A 217 -21.42 -4.27 4.32
N LYS A 218 -21.84 -5.54 4.26
CA LYS A 218 -23.23 -5.96 4.10
C LYS A 218 -23.48 -7.19 4.96
N GLY A 219 -24.41 -7.07 5.91
CA GLY A 219 -24.65 -8.12 6.91
C GLY A 219 -23.35 -8.45 7.67
N ASN A 220 -23.02 -9.73 7.71
CA ASN A 220 -21.82 -10.29 8.35
C ASN A 220 -20.58 -10.35 7.42
N VAL A 221 -20.54 -9.52 6.37
CA VAL A 221 -19.44 -9.45 5.41
C VAL A 221 -18.86 -8.04 5.38
N CYS A 222 -17.54 -7.90 5.35
CA CYS A 222 -16.86 -6.65 5.02
C CYS A 222 -15.57 -6.89 4.22
N VAL A 223 -14.90 -5.83 3.77
CA VAL A 223 -13.57 -5.87 3.12
C VAL A 223 -12.57 -4.99 3.85
N ALA A 224 -11.29 -5.36 3.77
CA ALA A 224 -10.16 -4.65 4.36
C ALA A 224 -8.92 -4.74 3.45
N GLY A 225 -7.89 -3.93 3.73
CA GLY A 225 -6.68 -3.88 2.91
C GLY A 225 -6.97 -3.46 1.47
N ASP A 226 -6.21 -4.00 0.52
CA ASP A 226 -6.36 -3.71 -0.91
C ASP A 226 -7.71 -4.18 -1.50
N ALA A 227 -8.49 -5.01 -0.79
CA ALA A 227 -9.86 -5.30 -1.17
C ALA A 227 -10.79 -4.09 -0.95
N LEU A 228 -10.48 -3.21 0.00
CA LEU A 228 -11.21 -1.98 0.35
C LEU A 228 -10.58 -0.70 -0.21
N HIS A 229 -9.27 -0.54 -0.09
CA HIS A 229 -8.61 0.72 -0.40
C HIS A 229 -7.34 0.54 -1.24
N PRO A 230 -7.41 -0.18 -2.38
CA PRO A 230 -6.25 -0.29 -3.25
C PRO A 230 -5.88 1.12 -3.73
N MET A 231 -4.62 1.48 -3.53
CA MET A 231 -4.09 2.80 -3.81
C MET A 231 -2.74 2.70 -4.50
N THR A 232 -2.35 3.76 -5.19
CA THR A 232 -1.01 3.88 -5.74
C THR A 232 0.02 4.03 -4.61
N PRO A 233 1.27 3.57 -4.78
CA PRO A 233 2.24 3.44 -3.69
C PRO A 233 2.85 4.78 -3.23
N ASP A 234 2.36 5.91 -3.77
CA ASP A 234 2.98 7.23 -3.65
C ASP A 234 3.11 7.74 -2.20
N LEU A 235 2.29 7.23 -1.26
CA LEU A 235 2.38 7.55 0.17
C LEU A 235 3.10 6.48 1.00
N GLY A 236 3.34 5.30 0.45
CA GLY A 236 3.78 4.13 1.23
C GLY A 236 2.76 3.63 2.26
N GLN A 237 1.47 4.00 2.15
CA GLN A 237 0.47 3.75 3.19
C GLN A 237 -0.42 2.51 2.99
N GLY A 238 -0.32 1.80 1.88
CA GLY A 238 -1.20 0.64 1.61
C GLY A 238 -1.10 -0.45 2.71
N GLY A 239 0.13 -0.91 2.99
CA GLY A 239 0.37 -1.90 4.04
C GLY A 239 0.04 -1.38 5.44
N CYS A 240 0.38 -0.13 5.74
CA CYS A 240 0.06 0.51 7.02
C CYS A 240 -1.47 0.59 7.23
N SER A 241 -2.23 1.00 6.21
CA SER A 241 -3.69 1.08 6.25
C SER A 241 -4.35 -0.29 6.44
N ALA A 242 -3.76 -1.37 5.90
CA ALA A 242 -4.21 -2.73 6.15
C ALA A 242 -3.98 -3.16 7.62
N LEU A 243 -2.88 -2.74 8.24
CA LEU A 243 -2.64 -2.94 9.66
C LEU A 243 -3.61 -2.10 10.52
N GLU A 244 -3.87 -0.84 10.12
CA GLU A 244 -4.91 -0.01 10.75
C GLU A 244 -6.27 -0.72 10.71
N ASP A 245 -6.62 -1.36 9.58
CA ASP A 245 -7.87 -2.12 9.47
C ASP A 245 -7.92 -3.28 10.47
N GLY A 246 -6.83 -4.02 10.65
CA GLY A 246 -6.75 -5.11 11.61
C GLY A 246 -7.09 -4.65 13.04
N VAL A 247 -6.51 -3.52 13.47
CA VAL A 247 -6.80 -2.93 14.79
C VAL A 247 -8.26 -2.47 14.88
N VAL A 248 -8.76 -1.73 13.89
CA VAL A 248 -10.13 -1.21 13.93
C VAL A 248 -11.16 -2.34 13.85
N LEU A 249 -10.91 -3.39 13.07
CA LEU A 249 -11.76 -4.59 13.03
C LEU A 249 -11.79 -5.29 14.39
N ALA A 250 -10.63 -5.50 15.02
CA ALA A 250 -10.56 -6.12 16.34
C ALA A 250 -11.33 -5.32 17.39
N ARG A 251 -11.25 -3.98 17.37
CA ARG A 251 -12.06 -3.10 18.24
C ARG A 251 -13.55 -3.22 17.96
N CYS A 252 -13.95 -3.19 16.70
CA CYS A 252 -15.37 -3.20 16.31
C CYS A 252 -16.04 -4.58 16.48
N LEU A 253 -15.27 -5.67 16.41
CA LEU A 253 -15.80 -7.04 16.51
C LEU A 253 -15.51 -7.71 17.85
N GLY A 254 -14.48 -7.28 18.58
CA GLY A 254 -14.04 -7.93 19.82
C GLY A 254 -15.16 -8.04 20.84
N GLU A 255 -15.85 -6.92 21.14
CA GLU A 255 -17.00 -6.92 22.05
C GLU A 255 -18.18 -7.74 21.51
N ALA A 256 -18.45 -7.64 20.20
CA ALA A 256 -19.54 -8.37 19.56
C ALA A 256 -19.38 -9.89 19.70
N LEU A 257 -18.14 -10.38 19.69
CA LEU A 257 -17.78 -11.80 19.78
C LEU A 257 -17.47 -12.27 21.21
N ALA A 258 -17.12 -11.36 22.13
CA ALA A 258 -16.81 -11.71 23.53
C ALA A 258 -18.05 -12.07 24.35
N VAL A 259 -19.22 -11.48 24.03
CA VAL A 259 -20.48 -11.76 24.73
C VAL A 259 -21.02 -13.12 24.26
N LYS A 260 -20.78 -14.15 25.08
CA LYS A 260 -21.42 -15.46 24.93
C LYS A 260 -22.85 -15.40 25.46
N ASP A 261 -23.82 -15.13 24.59
CA ASP A 261 -25.23 -15.23 24.97
C ASP A 261 -25.63 -16.71 25.20
N ALA A 262 -26.27 -16.98 26.33
CA ALA A 262 -26.83 -18.30 26.65
C ALA A 262 -28.07 -18.67 25.79
N LYS A 263 -28.60 -17.74 24.97
CA LYS A 263 -29.79 -17.89 24.12
C LYS A 263 -29.52 -17.52 22.65
N GLY A 264 -28.40 -17.99 22.09
CA GLY A 264 -27.83 -17.55 20.81
C GLY A 264 -28.77 -17.47 19.59
N GLY A 265 -28.38 -16.65 18.61
CA GLY A 265 -29.04 -16.54 17.30
C GLY A 265 -29.03 -15.13 16.70
N SER A 266 -30.08 -14.33 16.96
CA SER A 266 -30.25 -13.01 16.32
C SER A 266 -29.44 -11.90 16.98
N ALA A 267 -29.32 -11.91 18.32
CA ALA A 267 -28.61 -10.85 19.05
C ALA A 267 -27.11 -10.80 18.72
N GLU A 268 -26.46 -11.98 18.59
CA GLU A 268 -25.06 -12.08 18.15
C GLU A 268 -24.89 -11.52 16.73
N LYS A 269 -25.80 -11.88 15.81
CA LYS A 269 -25.81 -11.39 14.43
C LYS A 269 -25.91 -9.86 14.40
N GLU A 270 -26.89 -9.28 15.09
CA GLU A 270 -27.09 -7.84 15.12
C GLU A 270 -25.87 -7.09 15.65
N ARG A 271 -25.19 -7.63 16.67
CA ARG A 271 -23.92 -7.09 17.18
C ARG A 271 -22.80 -7.16 16.15
N ILE A 272 -22.63 -8.28 15.46
CA ILE A 272 -21.64 -8.43 14.39
C ILE A 272 -21.90 -7.43 13.27
N GLU A 273 -23.15 -7.34 12.80
CA GLU A 273 -23.52 -6.40 11.73
C GLU A 273 -23.34 -4.94 12.16
N ALA A 274 -23.63 -4.61 13.42
CA ALA A 274 -23.37 -3.29 13.99
C ALA A 274 -21.85 -2.99 14.03
N GLY A 275 -21.03 -3.94 14.48
CA GLY A 275 -19.58 -3.84 14.51
C GLY A 275 -18.98 -3.61 13.11
N LEU A 276 -19.39 -4.41 12.12
CA LEU A 276 -18.92 -4.24 10.74
C LEU A 276 -19.37 -2.90 10.12
N ARG A 277 -20.59 -2.43 10.42
CA ARG A 277 -21.04 -1.09 10.01
C ARG A 277 -20.21 0.02 10.67
N GLN A 278 -19.84 -0.14 11.93
CA GLN A 278 -18.97 0.81 12.63
C GLN A 278 -17.57 0.83 12.01
N TYR A 279 -16.98 -0.34 11.74
CA TYR A 279 -15.72 -0.47 11.01
C TYR A 279 -15.79 0.25 9.67
N ALA A 280 -16.81 -0.04 8.85
CA ALA A 280 -17.03 0.60 7.56
C ALA A 280 -17.11 2.13 7.67
N ARG A 281 -17.82 2.64 8.69
CA ARG A 281 -17.93 4.09 8.95
C ARG A 281 -16.58 4.73 9.28
N ILE A 282 -15.79 4.11 10.14
CA ILE A 282 -14.47 4.61 10.55
C ILE A 282 -13.51 4.61 9.35
N ARG A 283 -13.50 3.52 8.57
CA ARG A 283 -12.53 3.33 7.49
C ARG A 283 -12.91 4.01 6.18
N ARG A 284 -14.18 4.32 5.93
CA ARG A 284 -14.63 4.97 4.68
C ARG A 284 -13.85 6.24 4.38
N TRP A 285 -13.90 7.22 5.27
CA TRP A 285 -13.28 8.53 5.01
C TRP A 285 -11.76 8.47 5.02
N ARG A 286 -11.19 7.64 5.90
CA ARG A 286 -9.75 7.36 5.91
C ARG A 286 -9.27 6.75 4.58
N SER A 287 -10.02 5.80 4.04
CA SER A 287 -9.74 5.18 2.74
C SER A 287 -9.86 6.18 1.59
N VAL A 288 -10.94 6.96 1.55
CA VAL A 288 -11.14 8.02 0.54
C VAL A 288 -9.98 9.01 0.55
N GLU A 289 -9.57 9.48 1.73
CA GLU A 289 -8.48 10.42 1.88
C GLU A 289 -7.15 9.83 1.40
N LEU A 290 -6.80 8.62 1.83
CA LEU A 290 -5.57 7.93 1.46
C LEU A 290 -5.46 7.76 -0.05
N ILE A 291 -6.51 7.22 -0.69
CA ILE A 291 -6.47 6.95 -2.13
C ILE A 291 -6.41 8.25 -2.93
N ALA A 292 -7.22 9.25 -2.59
CA ALA A 292 -7.23 10.52 -3.29
C ALA A 292 -5.88 11.23 -3.18
N THR A 293 -5.31 11.23 -1.97
CA THR A 293 -4.02 11.86 -1.69
C THR A 293 -2.88 11.15 -2.40
N ALA A 294 -2.85 9.81 -2.38
CA ALA A 294 -1.85 9.01 -3.10
C ALA A 294 -1.86 9.28 -4.60
N TYR A 295 -3.05 9.24 -5.22
CA TYR A 295 -3.21 9.50 -6.65
C TYR A 295 -2.73 10.91 -7.02
N THR A 296 -3.16 11.92 -6.25
CA THR A 296 -2.85 13.34 -6.51
C THR A 296 -1.35 13.62 -6.38
N ILE A 297 -0.72 13.10 -5.31
CA ILE A 297 0.72 13.26 -5.09
C ILE A 297 1.51 12.57 -6.20
N GLY A 298 1.13 11.35 -6.57
CA GLY A 298 1.78 10.63 -7.66
C GLY A 298 1.73 11.39 -8.99
N PHE A 299 0.57 11.94 -9.34
CA PHE A 299 0.39 12.74 -10.54
C PHE A 299 1.26 14.01 -10.53
N ILE A 300 1.26 14.75 -9.41
CA ILE A 300 2.05 15.99 -9.29
C ILE A 300 3.55 15.71 -9.31
N GLN A 301 4.02 14.72 -8.53
CA GLN A 301 5.44 14.42 -8.40
C GLN A 301 6.08 13.99 -9.71
N GLN A 302 5.35 13.21 -10.51
CA GLN A 302 5.84 12.65 -11.77
C GLN A 302 5.66 13.59 -12.97
N SER A 303 4.90 14.70 -12.83
CA SER A 303 4.58 15.58 -13.94
C SER A 303 5.81 16.26 -14.55
N ASP A 304 5.83 16.33 -15.87
CA ASP A 304 6.80 17.09 -16.69
C ASP A 304 6.27 18.44 -17.16
N ASN A 305 5.02 18.76 -16.84
CA ASN A 305 4.49 20.07 -17.17
C ASN A 305 5.27 21.13 -16.37
N ALA A 306 5.82 22.13 -17.06
CA ALA A 306 6.68 23.14 -16.45
C ALA A 306 5.99 23.91 -15.31
N ILE A 307 4.70 24.22 -15.44
CA ILE A 307 3.91 24.92 -14.42
C ILE A 307 3.69 24.00 -13.22
N VAL A 308 3.31 22.74 -13.46
CA VAL A 308 3.11 21.76 -12.38
C VAL A 308 4.43 21.48 -11.66
N SER A 309 5.55 21.36 -12.39
CA SER A 309 6.89 21.18 -11.83
C SER A 309 7.30 22.38 -10.97
N PHE A 310 7.09 23.60 -11.44
CA PHE A 310 7.37 24.80 -10.66
C PHE A 310 6.54 24.85 -9.36
N LEU A 311 5.23 24.60 -9.44
CA LEU A 311 4.35 24.55 -8.26
C LEU A 311 4.75 23.42 -7.30
N ARG A 312 5.09 22.24 -7.83
CA ARG A 312 5.59 21.08 -7.07
C ARG A 312 6.83 21.47 -6.28
N ASP A 313 7.83 22.02 -6.96
CA ASP A 313 9.16 22.23 -6.40
C ASP A 313 9.19 23.40 -5.42
N LYS A 314 8.46 24.49 -5.71
CA LYS A 314 8.47 25.71 -4.90
C LYS A 314 7.41 25.76 -3.80
N PHE A 315 6.26 25.10 -3.96
CA PHE A 315 5.11 25.31 -3.07
C PHE A 315 4.56 24.01 -2.44
N LEU A 316 4.45 22.93 -3.21
CA LEU A 316 3.73 21.75 -2.75
C LEU A 316 4.60 20.78 -1.96
N SER A 317 5.91 20.70 -2.23
CA SER A 317 6.83 19.75 -1.57
C SER A 317 6.76 19.77 -0.03
N GLY A 318 6.68 20.95 0.58
CA GLY A 318 6.55 21.12 2.03
C GLY A 318 5.19 20.71 2.60
N VAL A 319 4.10 21.07 1.91
CA VAL A 319 2.73 20.70 2.28
C VAL A 319 2.54 19.18 2.20
N LEU A 320 3.09 18.56 1.14
CA LEU A 320 3.02 17.12 0.92
C LEU A 320 3.79 16.34 1.99
N ALA A 321 4.99 16.77 2.37
CA ALA A 321 5.77 16.14 3.42
C ALA A 321 5.08 16.23 4.81
N GLY A 322 4.56 17.41 5.16
CA GLY A 322 3.81 17.58 6.41
C GLY A 322 2.52 16.77 6.44
N ARG A 323 1.83 16.65 5.30
CA ARG A 323 0.63 15.81 5.18
C ARG A 323 0.95 14.33 5.32
N LEU A 324 2.03 13.84 4.72
CA LEU A 324 2.49 12.44 4.88
C LEU A 324 2.69 12.06 6.35
N LEU A 325 3.38 12.90 7.12
CA LEU A 325 3.59 12.66 8.55
C LEU A 325 2.28 12.68 9.34
N LYS A 326 1.41 13.67 9.10
CA LYS A 326 0.10 13.74 9.75
C LYS A 326 -0.78 12.53 9.42
N MET A 327 -0.68 12.01 8.20
CA MET A 327 -1.41 10.82 7.79
C MET A 327 -0.84 9.55 8.41
N ALA A 328 0.46 9.49 8.71
CA ALA A 328 1.05 8.35 9.41
C ALA A 328 0.67 8.30 10.90
N ASP A 329 0.38 9.44 11.52
CA ASP A 329 -0.05 9.58 12.92
C ASP A 329 -1.56 9.40 13.09
N TYR A 330 -2.11 8.35 12.45
CA TYR A 330 -3.52 7.99 12.53
C TYR A 330 -3.81 7.18 13.80
N ASP A 331 -4.85 7.59 14.53
CA ASP A 331 -5.27 6.94 15.76
C ASP A 331 -6.33 5.87 15.49
N CYS A 332 -5.91 4.61 15.56
CA CYS A 332 -6.81 3.46 15.47
C CYS A 332 -7.62 3.19 16.74
N GLY A 333 -7.43 3.97 17.81
CA GLY A 333 -7.95 3.80 19.17
C GLY A 333 -7.27 2.66 19.96
N ALA A 334 -7.73 2.46 21.20
CA ALA A 334 -7.25 1.38 22.08
C ALA A 334 -8.04 0.07 21.83
N LEU A 335 -7.33 -1.06 21.91
CA LEU A 335 -7.89 -2.41 21.99
C LEU A 335 -8.30 -2.74 23.42
#